data_AF-A0A974SVU7-F1
#
_entry.id   AF-A0A974SVU7-F1
#
_cell.length_a   1.000
_cell.length_b   1.000
_cell.length_c   1.000
_cell.angle_alpha   90.00
_cell.angle_beta   90.00
_cell.angle_gamma   90.00
#
_symmetry.space_group_name_H-M   'P 1'
#
loop_
_entity.id
_entity.type
_entity.pdbx_description
1 polymer ?
#
loop_
_entity_poly.entity_id
_entity_poly.type
_entity_poly.pdbx_seq_one_letter_code
_entity_poly.pdbx_strand_id
1 'polypeptide(L)'
;MFSTAKFLKGRSASSKRAATIIRDLANDSTLTIADRGVMLTCAQIIDGIAAKTSVEAKKKKAAEEQYERDITKARRESNALVAKLPNESILDKVAGNALHINRLDRLTTAIRTESDDKKSLAWELNYWNDQSRSDLSGHIAYEIVRRKVSAESFEADLMAKFESKKSDPVVMSITQRMTEKLEPKEPA
;
A
#
# COMPACT_ATOMS: atom_id res chain seq x y z
N MET A 1 -6.07 -5.30 17.70
CA MET A 1 -6.69 -5.85 16.48
C MET A 1 -7.76 -4.86 16.02
N PHE A 2 -7.59 -4.19 14.86
CA PHE A 2 -8.57 -3.22 14.38
C PHE A 2 -9.82 -3.96 13.85
N SER A 3 -11.00 -3.65 14.38
CA SER A 3 -12.26 -4.27 13.95
C SER A 3 -12.66 -3.79 12.55
N THR A 4 -12.77 -4.71 11.59
CA THR A 4 -13.26 -4.43 10.22
C THR A 4 -14.78 -4.24 10.20
N ALA A 5 -15.31 -3.59 9.15
CA ALA A 5 -16.76 -3.45 8.97
C ALA A 5 -17.48 -4.80 8.94
N LYS A 6 -16.87 -5.81 8.30
CA LYS A 6 -17.38 -7.19 8.24
C LYS A 6 -17.49 -7.82 9.63
N PHE A 7 -16.45 -7.67 10.45
CA PHE A 7 -16.46 -8.20 11.83
C PHE A 7 -17.54 -7.55 12.68
N LEU A 8 -17.66 -6.22 12.63
CA LEU A 8 -18.69 -5.47 13.38
C LEU A 8 -20.11 -5.85 12.93
N LYS A 9 -20.33 -6.02 11.63
CA LYS A 9 -21.62 -6.49 11.09
C LYS A 9 -21.95 -7.90 11.62
N GLY A 10 -20.98 -8.81 11.63
CA GLY A 10 -21.14 -10.16 12.19
C GLY A 10 -21.48 -10.13 13.68
N ARG A 11 -20.76 -9.30 14.46
CA ARG A 11 -21.02 -9.12 15.90
C ARG A 11 -22.42 -8.58 16.16
N SER A 12 -22.87 -7.55 15.43
CA SER A 12 -24.23 -7.00 15.55
C SER A 12 -25.30 -8.08 15.28
N ALA A 13 -25.12 -8.90 14.23
CA ALA A 13 -26.04 -9.98 13.92
C ALA A 13 -26.09 -11.06 15.02
N SER A 14 -24.93 -11.43 15.59
CA SER A 14 -24.87 -12.36 16.72
C SER A 14 -25.54 -11.80 17.97
N SER A 15 -25.36 -10.51 18.28
CA SER A 15 -26.05 -9.86 19.40
C SER A 15 -27.58 -9.88 19.22
N LYS A 16 -28.10 -9.61 18.01
CA LYS A 16 -29.54 -9.71 17.74
C LYS A 16 -30.07 -11.13 17.99
N ARG A 17 -29.36 -12.15 17.52
CA ARG A 17 -29.74 -13.56 17.77
C ARG A 17 -29.76 -13.88 19.27
N ALA A 18 -28.77 -13.41 20.02
CA ALA A 18 -28.74 -13.60 21.47
C ALA A 18 -29.93 -12.93 22.17
N ALA A 19 -30.28 -11.70 21.77
CA ALA A 19 -31.46 -11.01 22.30
C ALA A 19 -32.77 -11.76 21.97
N THR A 20 -32.89 -12.33 20.76
CA THR A 20 -34.02 -13.19 20.39
C THR A 20 -34.09 -14.43 21.30
N ILE A 21 -32.99 -15.17 21.44
CA ILE A 21 -32.94 -16.37 22.30
C ILE A 21 -33.34 -16.04 23.74
N ILE A 22 -32.85 -14.91 24.29
CA ILE A 22 -33.20 -14.50 25.66
C ILE A 22 -34.69 -14.17 25.78
N ARG A 23 -35.31 -13.56 24.76
CA ARG A 23 -36.76 -13.33 24.75
C ARG A 23 -37.56 -14.62 24.68
N ASP A 24 -37.10 -15.56 23.87
CA ASP A 24 -37.75 -16.86 23.72
C ASP A 24 -37.71 -17.61 25.06
N LEU A 25 -36.55 -17.62 25.72
CA LEU A 25 -36.40 -18.17 27.07
C LEU A 25 -37.24 -17.42 28.12
N ALA A 26 -37.31 -16.09 28.05
CA ALA A 26 -38.13 -15.28 28.96
C ALA A 26 -39.64 -15.54 28.81
N ASN A 27 -40.07 -16.10 27.68
CA ASN A 27 -41.46 -16.47 27.42
C ASN A 27 -41.77 -17.93 27.81
N ASP A 28 -40.79 -18.68 28.32
CA ASP A 28 -41.04 -20.00 28.90
C ASP A 28 -41.88 -19.88 30.17
N SER A 29 -42.89 -20.76 30.29
CA SER A 29 -43.88 -20.81 31.37
C SER A 29 -43.29 -21.17 32.74
N THR A 30 -42.03 -21.60 32.81
CA THR A 30 -41.38 -22.06 34.04
C THR A 30 -40.69 -20.95 34.85
N LEU A 31 -40.57 -19.73 34.31
CA LEU A 31 -39.88 -18.62 34.99
C LEU A 31 -40.81 -17.82 35.91
N THR A 32 -40.25 -17.27 36.98
CA THR A 32 -40.98 -16.30 37.80
C THR A 32 -41.15 -14.97 37.05
N ILE A 33 -42.14 -14.16 37.45
CA ILE A 33 -42.36 -12.82 36.87
C ILE A 33 -41.11 -11.94 37.00
N ALA A 34 -40.39 -12.04 38.12
CA ALA A 34 -39.17 -11.29 38.36
C ALA A 34 -38.04 -11.70 37.40
N ASP A 35 -37.81 -13.01 37.24
CA ASP A 35 -36.77 -13.54 36.33
C ASP A 35 -37.08 -13.18 34.88
N ARG A 36 -38.34 -13.29 34.48
CA ARG A 36 -38.82 -12.84 33.17
C ARG A 36 -38.51 -11.36 32.93
N GLY A 37 -38.78 -10.51 33.92
CA GLY A 37 -38.46 -9.08 33.86
C GLY A 37 -36.98 -8.83 33.62
N VAL A 38 -36.10 -9.50 34.38
CA VAL A 38 -34.64 -9.40 34.24
C VAL A 38 -34.19 -9.83 32.84
N MET A 39 -34.68 -10.97 32.33
CA MET A 39 -34.32 -11.47 31.00
C MET A 39 -34.74 -10.52 29.89
N LEU A 40 -35.95 -9.95 29.97
CA LEU A 40 -36.42 -8.96 28.99
C LEU A 40 -35.57 -7.68 29.02
N THR A 41 -35.16 -7.21 30.20
CA THR A 41 -34.22 -6.09 30.33
C THR A 41 -32.85 -6.44 29.72
N CYS A 42 -32.32 -7.64 29.96
CA CYS A 42 -31.08 -8.09 29.33
C CYS A 42 -31.19 -8.11 27.79
N ALA A 43 -32.28 -8.62 27.23
CA ALA A 43 -32.52 -8.61 25.79
C ALA A 43 -32.57 -7.18 25.22
N GLN A 44 -33.20 -6.24 25.92
CA GLN A 44 -33.24 -4.83 25.52
C GLN A 44 -31.82 -4.20 25.52
N ILE A 45 -31.01 -4.47 26.54
CA ILE A 45 -29.62 -4.00 26.60
C ILE A 45 -28.81 -4.55 25.41
N ILE A 46 -28.95 -5.84 25.12
CA ILE A 46 -28.25 -6.50 24.01
C ILE A 46 -28.67 -5.92 22.65
N ASP A 47 -29.95 -5.62 22.46
CA ASP A 47 -30.43 -4.93 21.26
C ASP A 47 -29.85 -3.52 21.12
N GLY A 48 -29.74 -2.78 22.23
CA GLY A 48 -29.06 -1.49 22.27
C GLY A 48 -27.59 -1.59 21.82
N ILE A 49 -26.87 -2.62 22.28
CA ILE A 49 -25.50 -2.92 21.84
C ILE A 49 -25.49 -3.28 20.34
N ALA A 50 -26.40 -4.15 19.89
CA ALA A 50 -26.48 -4.56 18.50
C ALA A 50 -26.72 -3.37 17.55
N ALA A 51 -27.59 -2.43 17.96
CA ALA A 51 -27.86 -1.20 17.21
C ALA A 51 -26.62 -0.31 17.11
N LYS A 52 -25.92 -0.07 18.24
CA LYS A 52 -24.66 0.71 18.26
C LYS A 52 -23.59 0.07 17.37
N THR A 53 -23.36 -1.24 17.50
CA THR A 53 -22.40 -1.97 16.66
C THR A 53 -22.80 -1.94 15.18
N SER A 54 -24.09 -1.95 14.84
CA SER A 54 -24.54 -1.80 13.45
C SER A 54 -24.23 -0.42 12.89
N VAL A 55 -24.36 0.64 13.68
CA VAL A 55 -24.00 2.00 13.27
C VAL A 55 -22.48 2.11 13.07
N GLU A 56 -21.69 1.56 13.98
CA GLU A 56 -20.23 1.50 13.84
C GLU A 56 -19.79 0.72 12.60
N ALA A 57 -20.44 -0.41 12.30
CA ALA A 57 -20.16 -1.19 11.10
C ALA A 57 -20.40 -0.37 9.83
N LYS A 58 -21.49 0.42 9.77
CA LYS A 58 -21.78 1.32 8.64
C LYS A 58 -20.72 2.42 8.51
N LYS A 59 -20.35 3.07 9.63
CA LYS A 59 -19.29 4.08 9.64
C LYS A 59 -17.95 3.50 9.18
N LYS A 60 -17.61 2.29 9.62
CA LYS A 60 -16.37 1.65 9.18
C LYS A 60 -16.40 1.23 7.71
N LYS A 61 -17.52 0.73 7.21
CA LYS A 61 -17.68 0.43 5.79
C LYS A 61 -17.45 1.69 4.93
N ALA A 62 -18.06 2.81 5.31
CA ALA A 62 -17.86 4.08 4.60
C ALA A 62 -16.39 4.55 4.66
N ALA A 63 -15.71 4.37 5.80
CA ALA A 63 -14.30 4.71 5.93
C ALA A 63 -13.37 3.80 5.10
N GLU A 64 -13.67 2.49 5.04
CA GLU A 64 -12.96 1.52 4.19
C GLU A 64 -13.16 1.86 2.71
N GLU A 65 -14.41 2.11 2.28
CA GLU A 65 -14.72 2.53 0.91
C GLU A 65 -14.05 3.87 0.54
N GLN A 66 -14.00 4.82 1.47
CA GLN A 66 -13.31 6.08 1.25
C GLN A 66 -11.80 5.87 1.11
N TYR A 67 -11.20 5.06 1.98
CA TYR A 67 -9.78 4.72 1.90
C TYR A 67 -9.42 4.07 0.56
N GLU A 68 -10.24 3.13 0.08
CA GLU A 68 -10.03 2.47 -1.23
C GLU A 68 -10.11 3.47 -2.40
N ARG A 69 -11.02 4.45 -2.34
CA ARG A 69 -11.08 5.54 -3.33
C ARG A 69 -9.85 6.42 -3.27
N ASP A 70 -9.45 6.81 -2.06
CA ASP A 70 -8.30 7.70 -1.83
C ASP A 70 -7.01 7.04 -2.29
N ILE A 71 -6.76 5.76 -1.97
CA ILE A 71 -5.56 5.04 -2.40
C ILE A 71 -5.56 4.80 -3.92
N THR A 72 -6.73 4.55 -4.52
CA THR A 72 -6.83 4.41 -5.98
C THR A 72 -6.49 5.72 -6.69
N LYS A 73 -7.00 6.85 -6.19
CA LYS A 73 -6.66 8.18 -6.70
C LYS A 73 -5.16 8.47 -6.50
N ALA A 74 -4.65 8.26 -5.29
CA ALA A 74 -3.24 8.49 -4.95
C ALA A 74 -2.28 7.66 -5.82
N ARG A 75 -2.64 6.41 -6.15
CA ARG A 75 -1.87 5.58 -7.09
C ARG A 75 -1.79 6.18 -8.49
N ARG A 76 -2.91 6.69 -9.02
CA ARG A 76 -2.92 7.34 -10.34
C ARG A 76 -2.03 8.58 -10.37
N GLU A 77 -2.17 9.44 -9.37
CA GLU A 77 -1.39 10.67 -9.26
C GLU A 77 0.10 10.37 -9.04
N SER A 78 0.40 9.40 -8.19
CA SER A 78 1.77 8.96 -7.94
C SER A 78 2.43 8.34 -9.18
N ASN A 79 1.71 7.51 -9.94
CA ASN A 79 2.22 6.96 -11.20
C ASN A 79 2.54 8.08 -12.19
N ALA A 80 1.65 9.07 -12.32
CA ALA A 80 1.88 10.23 -13.17
C ALA A 80 3.10 11.05 -12.71
N LEU A 81 3.31 11.17 -11.40
CA LEU A 81 4.46 11.87 -10.84
C LEU A 81 5.77 11.12 -11.14
N VAL A 82 5.83 9.82 -10.87
CA VAL A 82 7.02 9.00 -11.14
C VAL A 82 7.32 8.95 -12.65
N ALA A 83 6.28 8.98 -13.50
CA ALA A 83 6.44 9.04 -14.96
C ALA A 83 7.20 10.29 -15.44
N LYS A 84 7.19 11.40 -14.68
CA LYS A 84 7.96 12.60 -15.01
C LYS A 84 9.47 12.43 -14.80
N LEU A 85 9.91 11.44 -14.01
CA LEU A 85 11.33 11.18 -13.81
C LEU A 85 11.97 10.71 -15.11
N PRO A 86 13.11 11.31 -15.52
CA PRO A 86 13.92 10.83 -16.63
C PRO A 86 14.16 9.32 -16.58
N ASN A 87 14.16 8.67 -17.75
CA ASN A 87 14.22 7.20 -17.86
C ASN A 87 14.92 6.69 -19.13
N GLU A 88 15.58 7.58 -19.88
CA GLU A 88 16.09 7.23 -21.20
C GLU A 88 17.51 6.69 -21.13
N SER A 89 18.39 7.40 -20.42
CA SER A 89 19.80 7.03 -20.32
C SER A 89 20.04 5.89 -19.32
N ILE A 90 21.20 5.21 -19.45
CA ILE A 90 21.68 4.26 -18.44
C ILE A 90 21.78 4.96 -17.08
N LEU A 91 22.31 6.20 -17.04
CA LEU A 91 22.41 6.99 -15.82
C LEU A 91 21.04 7.21 -15.16
N ASP A 92 20.02 7.58 -15.93
CA ASP A 92 18.67 7.79 -15.40
C ASP A 92 18.11 6.52 -14.76
N LYS A 93 18.30 5.37 -15.41
CA LYS A 93 17.84 4.07 -14.91
C LYS A 93 18.61 3.63 -13.65
N VAL A 94 19.93 3.83 -13.62
CA VAL A 94 20.74 3.51 -12.43
C VAL A 94 20.39 4.46 -11.26
N ALA A 95 20.21 5.76 -11.52
CA ALA A 95 19.78 6.73 -10.53
C ALA A 95 18.37 6.40 -9.98
N GLY A 96 17.44 5.98 -10.86
CA GLY A 96 16.11 5.51 -10.47
C GLY A 96 16.15 4.31 -9.53
N ASN A 97 17.07 3.37 -9.76
CA ASN A 97 17.31 2.23 -8.88
C ASN A 97 17.87 2.63 -7.50
N ALA A 98 18.58 3.75 -7.40
CA ALA A 98 19.14 4.27 -6.15
C ALA A 98 18.14 5.11 -5.32
N LEU A 99 16.98 5.46 -5.87
CA LEU A 99 16.14 6.53 -5.33
C LEU A 99 15.31 6.13 -4.09
N HIS A 100 14.83 4.89 -4.01
CA HIS A 100 13.94 4.44 -2.91
C HIS A 100 14.49 3.24 -2.12
N ILE A 101 14.28 2.01 -2.61
CA ILE A 101 14.72 0.77 -1.92
C ILE A 101 16.21 0.48 -2.14
N ASN A 102 16.91 1.33 -2.91
CA ASN A 102 18.32 1.19 -3.29
C ASN A 102 18.66 -0.21 -3.81
N ARG A 103 18.44 -0.44 -5.11
CA ARG A 103 18.68 -1.72 -5.79
C ARG A 103 20.03 -1.79 -6.51
N LEU A 104 20.99 -0.96 -6.12
CA LEU A 104 22.31 -0.91 -6.76
C LEU A 104 23.10 -2.22 -6.57
N ASP A 105 22.80 -3.00 -5.55
CA ASP A 105 23.34 -4.35 -5.31
C ASP A 105 22.95 -5.34 -6.43
N ARG A 106 21.70 -5.24 -6.92
CA ARG A 106 21.19 -6.06 -8.01
C ARG A 106 21.90 -5.76 -9.32
N LEU A 107 22.03 -4.47 -9.63
CA LEU A 107 22.77 -4.02 -10.81
C LEU A 107 24.25 -4.42 -10.73
N THR A 108 24.87 -4.29 -9.56
CA THR A 108 26.26 -4.73 -9.34
C THR A 108 26.42 -6.23 -9.56
N THR A 109 25.44 -7.03 -9.12
CA THR A 109 25.43 -8.47 -9.32
C THR A 109 25.29 -8.83 -10.80
N ALA A 110 24.32 -8.23 -11.50
CA ALA A 110 24.11 -8.45 -12.92
C ALA A 110 25.37 -8.14 -13.76
N ILE A 111 26.04 -7.01 -13.49
CA ILE A 111 27.30 -6.64 -14.15
C ILE A 111 28.39 -7.71 -13.96
N ARG A 112 28.45 -8.37 -12.79
CA ARG A 112 29.45 -9.39 -12.48
C ARG A 112 29.14 -10.73 -13.12
N THR A 113 27.87 -11.11 -13.20
CA THR A 113 27.46 -12.46 -13.63
C THR A 113 27.18 -12.53 -15.13
N GLU A 114 26.69 -11.46 -15.73
CA GLU A 114 26.24 -11.43 -17.13
C GLU A 114 27.31 -10.82 -18.03
N SER A 115 28.59 -11.16 -17.79
CA SER A 115 29.72 -10.42 -18.36
C SER A 115 29.71 -10.36 -19.88
N ASP A 116 29.06 -11.32 -20.55
CA ASP A 116 29.14 -11.56 -21.99
C ASP A 116 27.77 -11.52 -22.71
N ASP A 117 26.63 -11.52 -21.99
CA ASP A 117 25.30 -11.42 -22.59
C ASP A 117 24.70 -10.01 -22.41
N LYS A 118 24.94 -9.17 -23.41
CA LYS A 118 24.39 -7.80 -23.47
C LYS A 118 22.87 -7.77 -23.37
N LYS A 119 22.15 -8.77 -23.90
CA LYS A 119 20.68 -8.78 -23.89
C LYS A 119 20.17 -9.03 -22.47
N SER A 120 20.79 -9.95 -21.75
CA SER A 120 20.47 -10.21 -20.34
C SER A 120 20.72 -8.96 -19.49
N LEU A 121 21.88 -8.31 -19.66
CA LEU A 121 22.23 -7.13 -18.88
C LEU A 121 21.31 -5.94 -19.14
N ALA A 122 20.92 -5.72 -20.39
CA ALA A 122 19.94 -4.70 -20.75
C ALA A 122 18.55 -5.01 -20.16
N TRP A 123 18.16 -6.29 -20.14
CA TRP A 123 16.91 -6.72 -19.52
C TRP A 123 16.92 -6.49 -18.01
N GLU A 124 17.97 -6.91 -17.30
CA GLU A 124 18.13 -6.71 -15.85
C GLU A 124 18.06 -5.23 -15.47
N LEU A 125 18.74 -4.34 -16.21
CA LEU A 125 18.68 -2.90 -15.97
C LEU A 125 17.24 -2.36 -16.07
N ASN A 126 16.51 -2.73 -17.13
CA ASN A 126 15.14 -2.30 -17.33
C ASN A 126 14.20 -2.89 -16.27
N TYR A 127 14.33 -4.19 -15.99
CA TYR A 127 13.53 -4.90 -15.00
C TYR A 127 13.61 -4.26 -13.61
N TRP A 128 14.84 -4.05 -13.10
CA TRP A 128 15.01 -3.45 -11.78
C TRP A 128 14.62 -1.98 -11.74
N ASN A 129 14.81 -1.25 -12.83
CA ASN A 129 14.33 0.12 -12.96
C ASN A 129 12.79 0.19 -12.88
N ASP A 130 12.08 -0.66 -13.62
CA ASP A 130 10.61 -0.71 -13.59
C ASP A 130 10.10 -1.11 -12.21
N GLN A 131 10.74 -2.08 -11.56
CA GLN A 131 10.42 -2.46 -10.19
C GLN A 131 10.65 -1.31 -9.20
N SER A 132 11.77 -0.60 -9.31
CA SER A 132 12.08 0.56 -8.46
C SER A 132 11.05 1.68 -8.61
N ARG A 133 10.62 1.96 -9.84
CA ARG A 133 9.60 2.97 -10.14
C ARG A 133 8.22 2.56 -9.60
N SER A 134 7.86 1.28 -9.74
CA SER A 134 6.64 0.72 -9.16
C SER A 134 6.61 0.85 -7.63
N ASP A 135 7.71 0.47 -6.96
CA ASP A 135 7.80 0.53 -5.50
C ASP A 135 7.76 1.98 -4.99
N LEU A 136 8.48 2.88 -5.66
CA LEU A 136 8.46 4.31 -5.39
C LEU A 136 7.05 4.89 -5.53
N SER A 137 6.32 4.50 -6.58
CA SER A 137 4.94 4.95 -6.73
C SER A 137 4.02 4.41 -5.63
N GLY A 138 4.18 3.13 -5.26
CA GLY A 138 3.46 2.54 -4.13
C GLY A 138 3.71 3.31 -2.83
N HIS A 139 4.96 3.68 -2.57
CA HIS A 139 5.35 4.47 -1.39
C HIS A 139 4.75 5.88 -1.39
N ILE A 140 4.84 6.61 -2.49
CA ILE A 140 4.27 7.97 -2.61
C ILE A 140 2.75 7.92 -2.44
N ALA A 141 2.07 6.97 -3.08
CA ALA A 141 0.62 6.80 -2.94
C ALA A 141 0.21 6.55 -1.48
N TYR A 142 0.96 5.73 -0.75
CA TYR A 142 0.76 5.51 0.68
C TYR A 142 0.94 6.80 1.49
N GLU A 143 2.00 7.58 1.23
CA GLU A 143 2.27 8.81 1.97
C GLU A 143 1.25 9.93 1.65
N ILE A 144 0.74 10.01 0.43
CA ILE A 144 -0.40 10.89 0.06
C ILE A 144 -1.60 10.63 0.95
N VAL A 145 -2.05 9.37 1.04
CA VAL A 145 -3.23 9.00 1.84
C VAL A 145 -2.97 9.18 3.33
N ARG A 146 -1.78 8.79 3.80
CA ARG A 146 -1.40 8.88 5.22
C ARG A 146 -1.32 10.32 5.70
N ARG A 147 -0.69 11.20 4.92
CA ARG A 147 -0.48 12.62 5.29
C ARG A 147 -1.64 13.53 4.86
N LYS A 148 -2.54 13.04 4.00
CA LYS A 148 -3.66 13.80 3.42
C LYS A 148 -3.18 15.04 2.63
N VAL A 149 -2.17 14.85 1.78
CA VAL A 149 -1.58 15.90 0.93
C VAL A 149 -1.75 15.54 -0.55
N SER A 150 -1.57 16.49 -1.48
CA SER A 150 -1.59 16.22 -2.92
C SER A 150 -0.26 15.62 -3.41
N ALA A 151 -0.29 14.91 -4.55
CA ALA A 151 0.93 14.40 -5.19
C ALA A 151 1.94 15.49 -5.57
N GLU A 152 1.45 16.68 -5.95
CA GLU A 152 2.29 17.84 -6.29
C GLU A 152 3.23 18.25 -5.15
N SER A 153 2.83 18.03 -3.89
CA SER A 153 3.68 18.32 -2.73
C SER A 153 4.97 17.49 -2.68
N PHE A 154 5.03 16.38 -3.43
CA PHE A 154 6.22 15.53 -3.52
C PHE A 154 7.12 15.88 -4.72
N GLU A 155 6.65 16.65 -5.69
CA GLU A 155 7.32 16.77 -6.99
C GLU A 155 8.72 17.38 -6.90
N ALA A 156 8.84 18.52 -6.22
CA ALA A 156 10.12 19.22 -6.08
C ALA A 156 11.15 18.38 -5.30
N ASP A 157 10.74 17.76 -4.19
CA ASP A 157 11.60 16.89 -3.37
C ASP A 157 12.02 15.62 -4.13
N LEU A 158 11.09 15.04 -4.89
CA LEU A 158 11.35 13.86 -5.70
C LEU A 158 12.38 14.13 -6.79
N MET A 159 12.20 15.22 -7.55
CA MET A 159 13.14 15.65 -8.59
C MET A 159 14.51 15.99 -8.00
N ALA A 160 14.55 16.74 -6.89
CA ALA A 160 15.80 17.09 -6.23
C ALA A 160 16.57 15.85 -5.75
N LYS A 161 15.87 14.87 -5.17
CA LYS A 161 16.46 13.59 -4.77
C LYS A 161 16.97 12.80 -5.97
N PHE A 162 16.20 12.72 -7.05
CA PHE A 162 16.63 12.03 -8.26
C PHE A 162 17.89 12.66 -8.87
N GLU A 163 17.93 13.97 -9.01
CA GLU A 163 19.11 14.68 -9.52
C GLU A 163 20.31 14.53 -8.58
N SER A 164 20.10 14.49 -7.26
CA SER A 164 21.19 14.21 -6.31
C SER A 164 21.79 12.81 -6.51
N LYS A 165 20.99 11.82 -6.92
CA LYS A 165 21.46 10.46 -7.18
C LYS A 165 22.32 10.35 -8.43
N LYS A 166 22.12 11.21 -9.43
CA LYS A 166 22.97 11.23 -10.63
C LYS A 166 24.42 11.62 -10.33
N SER A 167 24.66 12.33 -9.24
CA SER A 167 26.00 12.73 -8.79
C SER A 167 26.59 11.78 -7.73
N ASP A 168 25.88 10.71 -7.37
CA ASP A 168 26.36 9.74 -6.38
C ASP A 168 27.53 8.91 -6.97
N PRO A 169 28.70 8.83 -6.32
CA PRO A 169 29.85 8.10 -6.84
C PRO A 169 29.57 6.63 -7.16
N VAL A 170 28.70 5.98 -6.39
CA VAL A 170 28.33 4.58 -6.61
C VAL A 170 27.46 4.45 -7.86
N VAL A 171 26.49 5.34 -8.03
CA VAL A 171 25.64 5.42 -9.24
C VAL A 171 26.50 5.66 -10.47
N MET A 172 27.44 6.61 -10.40
CA MET A 172 28.35 6.91 -11.50
C MET A 172 29.24 5.70 -11.85
N SER A 173 29.79 5.02 -10.84
CA SER A 173 30.63 3.83 -11.04
C SER A 173 29.86 2.68 -11.72
N ILE A 174 28.63 2.42 -11.27
CA ILE A 174 27.76 1.39 -11.87
C ILE A 174 27.37 1.79 -13.29
N THR A 175 26.99 3.05 -13.50
CA THR A 175 26.63 3.60 -14.82
C THR A 175 27.77 3.39 -15.81
N GLN A 176 29.00 3.77 -15.45
CA GLN A 176 30.17 3.60 -16.31
C GLN A 176 30.35 2.13 -16.72
N ARG A 177 30.33 1.21 -15.75
CA ARG A 177 30.50 -0.23 -16.01
C ARG A 177 29.38 -0.80 -16.90
N MET A 178 28.15 -0.33 -16.73
CA MET A 178 27.04 -0.71 -17.58
C MET A 178 27.20 -0.19 -19.00
N THR A 179 27.59 1.08 -19.17
CA THR A 179 27.88 1.67 -20.47
C THR A 179 28.98 0.90 -21.20
N GLU A 180 30.09 0.58 -20.53
CA GLU A 180 31.19 -0.20 -21.12
C GLU A 180 30.74 -1.57 -21.65
N LYS A 181 29.77 -2.21 -21.00
CA LYS A 181 29.26 -3.53 -21.42
C LYS A 181 28.16 -3.46 -22.48
N LEU A 182 27.23 -2.52 -22.34
CA LEU A 182 26.06 -2.40 -23.22
C LEU A 182 26.41 -1.67 -24.53
N GLU A 183 27.30 -0.68 -24.44
CA GLU A 183 27.74 0.19 -25.52
C GLU A 183 29.27 0.13 -25.67
N PRO A 184 29.87 -1.05 -25.96
CA PRO A 184 31.32 -1.14 -26.06
C PRO A 184 31.79 -0.30 -27.25
N LYS A 185 32.86 0.48 -27.02
CA LYS A 185 33.54 1.20 -28.10
C LYS A 185 34.02 0.19 -29.14
N GLU A 186 33.69 0.40 -30.40
CA GLU A 186 34.28 -0.38 -31.50
C GLU A 186 35.81 -0.23 -31.44
N PRO A 187 36.58 -1.31 -31.62
CA PRO A 187 38.03 -1.20 -31.71
C PRO A 187 38.38 -0.32 -32.92
N ALA A 188 39.17 0.72 -32.66
CA ALA A 188 39.74 1.61 -33.68
C ALA A 188 40.76 0.89 -34.58
#